data_AF-A0ABD0Z2V9-F1
#
_entry.id   AF-A0ABD0Z2V9-F1
#
_cell.length_a   1.000
_cell.length_b   1.000
_cell.length_c   1.000
_cell.angle_alpha   90.00
_cell.angle_beta   90.00
_cell.angle_gamma   90.00
#
_symmetry.space_group_name_H-M   'P 1'
#
loop_
_entity.id
_entity.type
_entity.pdbx_description
1 polymer ?
#
loop_
_entity_poly.entity_id
_entity_poly.type
_entity_poly.pdbx_seq_one_letter_code
_entity_poly.pdbx_strand_id
1 'polypeptide(L)'
;SDEREDVQKKTFAKWINSQLTKVKLVNISSNDIVDGNPKLILGLVWSIIQHWQVHSHLKELMTDMEQTNLEKTLLLWCRKNTQNYAGVDIRNFTTSWSDGLAFNALLHRFRPELFDFELISKRTPAARLEHAFKFAQLQLNIERLLDPEDVNTSVPDKKSIMMYVMCLFQSLPHSSSPLPFTVILFSFQAELLGNGGGSEVDSRPVSIATNVSVELGGYQVALEEVLTWLLEAEDRLNLDEQVASSLEDVKRQFHNHESFISELYRHREGVGAVLEEGVRMLTEGGLSRDEEEEVRLQMRLLNSRWETLRINAIQKQSKIYDAVMTLQDREVESLRQWMTSTEDRISRMGSEVGPDSDSLRTQLHSHSELQEDIKRQQAVVDSLSHFVVVVDENSAETHSQIEDQLSALAERWAHICQWAQERGGRLQSALGRLNRIETELSALETWARDQEAALKRMEARPTSEIGEILERIKHLQVLNIRRPSRKTTCGLPLT
;
A
#
# COMPACT_ATOMS: atom_id res chain seq x y z
N SER A 1 21.45 -37.44 11.35
CA SER A 1 21.92 -36.06 11.54
C SER A 1 21.72 -35.28 10.26
N ASP A 2 22.21 -35.82 9.14
CA ASP A 2 22.18 -35.19 7.81
C ASP A 2 20.79 -34.84 7.27
N GLU A 3 19.76 -35.67 7.48
CA GLU A 3 18.42 -35.40 6.92
C GLU A 3 17.74 -34.16 7.52
N ARG A 4 17.94 -33.91 8.82
CA ARG A 4 17.42 -32.70 9.48
C ARG A 4 18.16 -31.46 9.03
N GLU A 5 19.47 -31.59 8.85
CA GLU A 5 20.33 -30.51 8.36
C GLU A 5 19.98 -30.16 6.91
N ASP A 6 19.71 -31.16 6.07
CA ASP A 6 19.27 -30.97 4.68
C ASP A 6 17.90 -30.30 4.58
N VAL A 7 16.96 -30.66 5.46
CA VAL A 7 15.64 -30.02 5.51
C VAL A 7 15.76 -28.57 5.99
N GLN A 8 16.61 -28.28 6.97
CA GLN A 8 16.89 -26.91 7.42
C GLN A 8 17.55 -26.08 6.31
N LYS A 9 18.56 -26.62 5.62
CA LYS A 9 19.23 -25.98 4.48
C LYS A 9 18.25 -25.70 3.34
N LYS A 10 17.39 -26.66 2.98
CA LYS A 10 16.35 -26.47 1.94
C LYS A 10 15.29 -25.44 2.35
N THR A 11 14.89 -25.42 3.61
CA THR A 11 13.89 -24.47 4.12
C THR A 11 14.45 -23.05 4.18
N PHE A 12 15.69 -22.90 4.63
CA PHE A 12 16.41 -21.62 4.65
C PHE A 12 16.69 -21.11 3.23
N ALA A 13 17.09 -21.98 2.29
CA ALA A 13 17.27 -21.63 0.89
C ALA A 13 15.95 -21.22 0.22
N LYS A 14 14.82 -21.85 0.57
CA LYS A 14 13.48 -21.42 0.11
C LYS A 14 13.08 -20.07 0.69
N TRP A 15 13.34 -19.82 1.97
CA TRP A 15 13.06 -18.53 2.60
C TRP A 15 13.91 -17.41 1.98
N ILE A 16 15.22 -17.65 1.81
CA ILE A 16 16.12 -16.75 1.09
C ILE A 16 15.62 -16.50 -0.33
N ASN A 17 15.31 -17.53 -1.13
CA ASN A 17 14.76 -17.35 -2.47
C ASN A 17 13.43 -16.58 -2.47
N SER A 18 12.56 -16.79 -1.49
CA SER A 18 11.31 -16.03 -1.35
C SER A 18 11.56 -14.55 -1.10
N GLN A 19 12.55 -14.20 -0.27
CA GLN A 19 12.96 -12.82 0.00
C GLN A 19 13.73 -12.18 -1.17
N LEU A 20 14.40 -13.00 -1.98
CA LEU A 20 15.23 -12.58 -3.12
C LEU A 20 14.52 -12.60 -4.47
N THR A 21 13.24 -12.96 -4.56
CA THR A 21 12.44 -12.79 -5.79
C THR A 21 12.44 -11.35 -6.31
N LYS A 22 12.79 -10.39 -5.44
CA LYS A 22 12.95 -8.95 -5.67
C LYS A 22 14.36 -8.53 -6.09
N VAL A 23 15.35 -9.41 -5.90
CA VAL A 23 16.74 -9.22 -6.33
C VAL A 23 16.93 -9.97 -7.64
N LYS A 24 17.31 -9.30 -8.74
CA LYS A 24 17.67 -9.99 -9.99
C LYS A 24 18.91 -10.87 -9.78
N LEU A 25 18.68 -12.12 -9.38
CA LEU A 25 19.72 -13.14 -9.27
C LEU A 25 19.99 -13.69 -10.67
N VAL A 26 21.06 -13.22 -11.31
CA VAL A 26 21.53 -13.80 -12.57
C VAL A 26 22.44 -14.98 -12.23
N ASN A 27 22.03 -16.20 -12.61
CA ASN A 27 22.83 -17.44 -12.52
C ASN A 27 23.25 -17.90 -11.10
N ILE A 28 22.40 -17.74 -10.08
CA ILE A 28 22.64 -18.31 -8.73
C ILE A 28 21.46 -19.22 -8.33
N SER A 29 21.72 -20.50 -8.12
CA SER A 29 20.71 -21.49 -7.68
C SER A 29 20.81 -21.76 -6.17
N SER A 30 19.73 -22.28 -5.58
CA SER A 30 19.73 -22.72 -4.17
C SER A 30 20.77 -23.80 -3.88
N ASN A 31 21.09 -24.64 -4.88
CA ASN A 31 22.09 -25.70 -4.72
C ASN A 31 23.50 -25.11 -4.57
N ASP A 32 23.81 -24.00 -5.23
CA ASP A 32 25.13 -23.34 -5.12
C ASP A 32 25.45 -22.83 -3.72
N ILE A 33 24.40 -22.49 -2.96
CA ILE A 33 24.50 -22.06 -1.55
C ILE A 33 24.70 -23.28 -0.65
N VAL A 34 23.93 -24.35 -0.89
CA VAL A 34 24.02 -25.60 -0.13
C VAL A 34 25.38 -26.28 -0.32
N ASP A 35 25.92 -26.22 -1.54
CA ASP A 35 27.22 -26.77 -1.91
C ASP A 35 28.40 -25.89 -1.47
N GLY A 36 28.13 -24.73 -0.84
CA GLY A 36 29.15 -23.88 -0.25
C GLY A 36 30.04 -23.17 -1.27
N ASN A 37 29.54 -22.83 -2.46
CA ASN A 37 30.34 -22.16 -3.48
C ASN A 37 30.64 -20.70 -3.08
N PRO A 38 31.88 -20.38 -2.65
CA PRO A 38 32.17 -19.09 -2.03
C PRO A 38 31.97 -17.91 -3.00
N LYS A 39 32.21 -18.10 -4.31
CA LYS A 39 32.04 -17.03 -5.31
C LYS A 39 30.58 -16.66 -5.52
N LEU A 40 29.69 -17.66 -5.56
CA LEU A 40 28.26 -17.45 -5.76
C LEU A 40 27.60 -16.96 -4.48
N ILE A 41 28.04 -17.43 -3.31
CA ILE A 41 27.61 -16.91 -2.01
C ILE A 41 28.02 -15.44 -1.85
N LEU A 42 29.26 -15.06 -2.20
CA LEU A 42 29.70 -13.66 -2.18
C LEU A 42 28.93 -12.80 -3.20
N GLY A 43 28.66 -13.33 -4.40
CA GLY A 43 27.82 -12.67 -5.39
C GLY A 43 26.39 -12.45 -4.90
N LEU A 44 25.86 -13.40 -4.16
CA LEU A 44 24.54 -13.32 -3.53
C LEU A 44 24.49 -12.27 -2.42
N VAL A 45 25.45 -12.32 -1.47
CA VAL A 45 25.55 -11.35 -0.37
C VAL A 45 25.70 -9.93 -0.93
N TRP A 46 26.53 -9.75 -1.97
CA TRP A 46 26.65 -8.48 -2.68
C TRP A 46 25.32 -8.01 -3.27
N SER A 47 24.56 -8.91 -3.90
CA SER A 47 23.25 -8.57 -4.49
C SER A 47 22.22 -8.17 -3.44
N ILE A 48 22.27 -8.79 -2.25
CA ILE A 48 21.44 -8.42 -1.08
C ILE A 48 21.82 -7.03 -0.57
N ILE A 49 23.12 -6.77 -0.37
CA ILE A 49 23.62 -5.48 0.10
C ILE A 49 23.20 -4.38 -0.88
N GLN A 50 23.37 -4.61 -2.18
CA GLN A 50 22.94 -3.68 -3.23
C GLN A 50 21.43 -3.40 -3.15
N HIS A 51 20.60 -4.44 -3.04
CA HIS A 51 19.14 -4.27 -2.99
C HIS A 51 18.69 -3.45 -1.78
N TRP A 52 19.18 -3.76 -0.58
CA TRP A 52 18.71 -3.11 0.64
C TRP A 52 19.35 -1.73 0.89
N GLN A 53 20.61 -1.51 0.51
CA GLN A 53 21.23 -0.19 0.61
C GLN A 53 20.67 0.82 -0.40
N VAL A 54 20.31 0.38 -1.61
CA VAL A 54 19.69 1.24 -2.64
C VAL A 54 18.22 1.53 -2.30
N HIS A 55 17.45 0.53 -1.84
CA HIS A 55 16.02 0.69 -1.55
C HIS A 55 15.74 1.61 -0.35
N SER A 56 16.67 1.76 0.59
CA SER A 56 16.45 2.53 1.83
C SER A 56 16.64 4.04 1.68
N HIS A 57 17.48 4.53 0.75
CA HIS A 57 17.84 5.96 0.69
C HIS A 57 18.04 6.56 -0.71
N LEU A 58 18.02 5.75 -1.78
CA LEU A 58 18.21 6.21 -3.17
C LEU A 58 17.00 5.92 -4.08
N LYS A 59 15.86 5.52 -3.49
CA LYS A 59 14.61 5.17 -4.21
C LYS A 59 14.10 6.30 -5.12
N GLU A 60 14.46 7.55 -4.85
CA GLU A 60 14.10 8.71 -5.70
C GLU A 60 15.03 8.93 -6.90
N LEU A 61 16.25 8.38 -6.90
CA LEU A 61 17.26 8.64 -7.93
C LEU A 61 17.53 7.44 -8.86
N MET A 62 17.06 6.25 -8.51
CA MET A 62 17.43 5.03 -9.23
C MET A 62 16.25 4.07 -9.35
N THR A 63 15.54 4.16 -10.47
CA THR A 63 14.67 3.08 -10.95
C THR A 63 15.17 2.62 -12.31
N ASP A 64 15.56 1.33 -12.35
CA ASP A 64 15.88 0.50 -13.51
C ASP A 64 16.96 0.97 -14.50
N MET A 65 18.19 1.22 -14.02
CA MET A 65 19.43 0.92 -14.77
C MET A 65 20.70 1.05 -13.89
N GLU A 66 21.45 -0.07 -13.85
CA GLU A 66 22.92 -0.22 -13.71
C GLU A 66 23.70 0.10 -12.41
N GLN A 67 24.54 -0.88 -12.04
CA GLN A 67 25.69 -0.74 -11.12
C GLN A 67 26.64 0.42 -11.48
N THR A 68 26.63 0.89 -12.73
CA THR A 68 27.48 1.98 -13.25
C THR A 68 27.08 3.35 -12.68
N ASN A 69 25.79 3.55 -12.40
CA ASN A 69 25.27 4.84 -11.95
C ASN A 69 25.60 5.11 -10.47
N LEU A 70 25.54 4.07 -9.63
CA LEU A 70 25.93 4.16 -8.22
C LEU A 70 27.43 4.46 -8.07
N GLU A 71 28.25 3.76 -8.86
CA GLU A 71 29.69 3.99 -8.90
C GLU A 71 30.01 5.45 -9.28
N LYS A 72 29.42 5.94 -10.38
CA LYS A 72 29.62 7.33 -10.82
C LYS A 72 29.17 8.33 -9.76
N THR A 73 28.01 8.11 -9.15
CA THR A 73 27.45 8.99 -8.10
C THR A 73 28.38 9.09 -6.90
N LEU A 74 28.82 7.96 -6.36
CA LEU A 74 29.76 7.94 -5.24
C LEU A 74 31.11 8.56 -5.62
N LEU A 75 31.61 8.28 -6.82
CA LEU A 75 32.91 8.81 -7.27
C LEU A 75 32.90 10.33 -7.36
N LEU A 76 31.81 10.90 -7.88
CA LEU A 76 31.60 12.34 -7.98
C LEU A 76 31.46 12.98 -6.61
N TRP A 77 30.70 12.37 -5.70
CA TRP A 77 30.60 12.84 -4.32
C TRP A 77 31.96 12.86 -3.63
N CYS A 78 32.77 11.80 -3.79
CA CYS A 78 34.10 11.74 -3.22
C CYS A 78 34.98 12.87 -3.75
N ARG A 79 35.08 13.01 -5.09
CA ARG A 79 35.87 14.06 -5.74
C ARG A 79 35.46 15.46 -5.26
N LYS A 80 34.16 15.77 -5.27
CA LYS A 80 33.64 17.07 -4.85
C LYS A 80 34.07 17.43 -3.42
N ASN A 81 34.11 16.44 -2.53
CA ASN A 81 34.46 16.65 -1.14
C ASN A 81 35.98 16.60 -0.85
N THR A 82 36.80 16.17 -1.82
CA THR A 82 38.26 16.08 -1.67
C THR A 82 39.07 16.99 -2.60
N GLN A 83 38.43 17.84 -3.42
CA GLN A 83 39.08 18.70 -4.43
C GLN A 83 40.24 19.59 -3.92
N ASN A 84 40.24 19.95 -2.63
CA ASN A 84 41.21 20.88 -2.05
C ASN A 84 42.33 20.20 -1.24
N TYR A 85 42.46 18.87 -1.30
CA TYR A 85 43.49 18.13 -0.56
C TYR A 85 44.66 17.77 -1.47
N ALA A 86 45.86 18.21 -1.10
CA ALA A 86 47.08 17.91 -1.84
C ALA A 86 47.36 16.40 -1.83
N GLY A 87 47.62 15.84 -3.02
CA GLY A 87 47.92 14.41 -3.19
C GLY A 87 46.70 13.49 -3.22
N VAL A 88 45.47 14.02 -3.22
CA VAL A 88 44.24 13.21 -3.27
C VAL A 88 43.58 13.32 -4.64
N ASP A 89 43.72 12.27 -5.45
CA ASP A 89 43.06 12.15 -6.76
C ASP A 89 42.27 10.83 -6.86
N ILE A 90 40.94 10.95 -6.72
CA ILE A 90 40.05 9.80 -6.67
C ILE A 90 39.55 9.48 -8.09
N ARG A 91 40.19 8.51 -8.75
CA ARG A 91 39.88 8.09 -10.12
C ARG A 91 39.01 6.85 -10.20
N ASN A 92 39.06 5.99 -9.19
CA ASN A 92 38.37 4.70 -9.14
C ASN A 92 38.09 4.29 -7.68
N PHE A 93 37.43 3.15 -7.46
CA PHE A 93 37.25 2.53 -6.14
C PHE A 93 38.26 1.42 -5.84
N THR A 94 39.47 1.53 -6.39
CA THR A 94 40.55 0.56 -6.15
C THR A 94 41.80 1.31 -5.73
N THR A 95 42.77 1.49 -6.64
CA THR A 95 44.09 2.09 -6.38
C THR A 95 44.05 3.52 -5.85
N SER A 96 43.00 4.29 -6.10
CA SER A 96 42.86 5.65 -5.55
C SER A 96 42.67 5.69 -4.03
N TRP A 97 42.40 4.56 -3.40
CA TRP A 97 42.12 4.45 -1.96
C TRP A 97 43.20 3.69 -1.20
N SER A 98 44.13 3.03 -1.90
CA SER A 98 45.10 2.10 -1.31
C SER A 98 46.11 2.78 -0.37
N ASP A 99 46.34 4.08 -0.56
CA ASP A 99 47.28 4.84 0.28
C ASP A 99 46.61 5.48 1.51
N GLY A 100 45.27 5.41 1.60
CA GLY A 100 44.49 5.95 2.70
C GLY A 100 44.31 7.47 2.74
N LEU A 101 44.83 8.25 1.78
CA LEU A 101 44.61 9.71 1.81
C LEU A 101 43.15 10.06 1.50
N ALA A 102 42.53 9.37 0.55
CA ALA A 102 41.14 9.61 0.16
C ALA A 102 40.16 9.47 1.33
N PHE A 103 40.32 8.42 2.17
CA PHE A 103 39.51 8.23 3.36
C PHE A 103 39.69 9.36 4.38
N ASN A 104 40.94 9.72 4.68
CA ASN A 104 41.21 10.77 5.67
C ASN A 104 40.79 12.15 5.15
N ALA A 105 40.86 12.43 3.84
CA ALA A 105 40.42 13.69 3.26
C ALA A 105 38.91 13.87 3.35
N LEU A 106 38.14 12.80 3.11
CA LEU A 106 36.69 12.82 3.31
C LEU A 106 36.33 13.06 4.77
N LEU A 107 36.93 12.31 5.70
CA LEU A 107 36.66 12.48 7.13
C LEU A 107 37.02 13.90 7.61
N HIS A 108 38.16 14.43 7.18
CA HIS A 108 38.60 15.79 7.52
C HIS A 108 37.69 16.86 6.90
N ARG A 109 37.12 16.63 5.71
CA ARG A 109 36.23 17.61 5.06
C ARG A 109 34.98 17.89 5.90
N PHE A 110 34.40 16.84 6.48
CA PHE A 110 33.17 16.95 7.25
C PHE A 110 33.42 17.22 8.74
N ARG A 111 34.62 16.91 9.24
CA ARG A 111 35.04 17.11 10.63
C ARG A 111 36.48 17.64 10.73
N PRO A 112 36.78 18.83 10.18
CA PRO A 112 38.13 19.38 10.15
C PRO A 112 38.70 19.67 11.55
N GLU A 113 37.83 19.84 12.54
CA GLU A 113 38.20 20.13 13.92
C GLU A 113 38.80 18.93 14.67
N LEU A 114 38.62 17.70 14.18
CA LEU A 114 38.94 16.50 14.94
C LEU A 114 40.36 15.96 14.72
N PHE A 115 41.05 16.35 13.65
CA PHE A 115 42.45 15.98 13.41
C PHE A 115 43.09 16.88 12.36
N ASP A 116 44.42 16.96 12.36
CA ASP A 116 45.19 17.70 11.34
C ASP A 116 45.57 16.80 10.16
N PHE A 117 45.06 17.11 8.97
CA PHE A 117 45.33 16.35 7.75
C PHE A 117 46.81 16.35 7.35
N GLU A 118 47.54 17.45 7.53
CA GLU A 118 48.96 17.56 7.12
C GLU A 118 49.89 16.66 7.97
N LEU A 119 49.48 16.37 9.20
CA LEU A 119 50.20 15.43 10.06
C LEU A 119 49.91 13.97 9.68
N ILE A 120 48.68 13.67 9.26
CA ILE A 120 48.27 12.34 8.84
C ILE A 120 48.83 11.99 7.46
N SER A 121 48.89 12.95 6.54
CA SER A 121 49.39 12.75 5.17
C SER A 121 50.83 12.23 5.12
N LYS A 122 51.66 12.61 6.11
CA LYS A 122 53.07 12.20 6.24
C LYS A 122 53.28 10.79 6.78
N ARG A 123 52.21 10.10 7.24
CA ARG A 123 52.30 8.76 7.81
C ARG A 123 52.39 7.69 6.70
N THR A 124 52.80 6.49 7.08
CA THR A 124 52.77 5.33 6.18
C THR A 124 51.33 5.00 5.76
N PRO A 125 51.09 4.44 4.57
CA PRO A 125 49.76 4.05 4.09
C PRO A 125 48.95 3.23 5.10
N ALA A 126 49.56 2.20 5.68
CA ALA A 126 48.93 1.35 6.70
C ALA A 126 48.47 2.17 7.93
N ALA A 127 49.29 3.12 8.39
CA ALA A 127 48.95 3.98 9.52
C ALA A 127 47.86 5.02 9.18
N ARG A 128 47.78 5.46 7.91
CA ARG A 128 46.69 6.34 7.42
C ARG A 128 45.36 5.59 7.38
N LEU A 129 45.34 4.37 6.87
CA LEU A 129 44.15 3.52 6.79
C LEU A 129 43.65 3.11 8.19
N GLU A 130 44.55 2.66 9.06
CA GLU A 130 44.21 2.33 10.46
C GLU A 130 43.62 3.55 11.18
N HIS A 131 44.19 4.74 10.96
CA HIS A 131 43.64 5.97 11.50
C HIS A 131 42.22 6.24 10.98
N ALA A 132 42.01 6.15 9.66
CA ALA A 132 40.72 6.45 9.05
C ALA A 132 39.61 5.51 9.56
N PHE A 133 39.87 4.21 9.62
CA PHE A 133 38.88 3.22 10.05
C PHE A 133 38.59 3.31 11.55
N LYS A 134 39.61 3.53 12.37
CA LYS A 134 39.42 3.77 13.82
C LYS A 134 38.66 5.08 14.07
N PHE A 135 38.94 6.13 13.31
CA PHE A 135 38.23 7.40 13.41
C PHE A 135 36.76 7.23 13.04
N ALA A 136 36.47 6.58 11.91
CA ALA A 136 35.10 6.31 11.45
C ALA A 136 34.30 5.49 12.47
N GLN A 137 34.93 4.48 13.11
CA GLN A 137 34.30 3.70 14.17
C GLN A 137 33.96 4.55 15.41
N LEU A 138 34.91 5.35 15.89
CA LEU A 138 34.73 6.09 17.14
C LEU A 138 33.83 7.33 16.98
N GLN A 139 33.88 8.00 15.83
CA GLN A 139 33.22 9.29 15.62
C GLN A 139 31.94 9.20 14.80
N LEU A 140 31.82 8.19 13.92
CA LEU A 140 30.68 8.04 13.01
C LEU A 140 29.91 6.73 13.24
N ASN A 141 30.34 5.90 14.20
CA ASN A 141 29.77 4.58 14.49
C ASN A 141 29.76 3.64 13.26
N ILE A 142 30.76 3.78 12.39
CA ILE A 142 30.94 2.91 11.22
C ILE A 142 31.80 1.72 11.60
N GLU A 143 31.26 0.51 11.47
CA GLU A 143 32.00 -0.71 11.77
C GLU A 143 33.25 -0.86 10.88
N ARG A 144 34.30 -1.48 11.41
CA ARG A 144 35.56 -1.68 10.68
C ARG A 144 35.42 -2.86 9.72
N LEU A 145 34.82 -2.62 8.56
CA LEU A 145 34.57 -3.64 7.55
C LEU A 145 35.77 -3.93 6.63
N LEU A 146 36.79 -3.07 6.67
CA LEU A 146 38.02 -3.20 5.89
C LEU A 146 39.23 -3.27 6.82
N ASP A 147 40.13 -4.19 6.52
CA ASP A 147 41.44 -4.25 7.16
C ASP A 147 42.46 -3.41 6.38
N PRO A 148 43.33 -2.63 7.05
CA PRO A 148 44.32 -1.79 6.38
C PRO A 148 45.25 -2.54 5.43
N GLU A 149 45.53 -3.82 5.71
CA GLU A 149 46.40 -4.68 4.90
C GLU A 149 45.74 -5.11 3.58
N ASP A 150 44.43 -5.32 3.57
CA ASP A 150 43.67 -5.69 2.36
C ASP A 150 43.48 -4.49 1.41
N VAL A 151 43.50 -3.28 1.96
CA VAL A 151 43.38 -2.03 1.20
C VAL A 151 44.73 -1.53 0.71
N ASN A 152 45.79 -1.63 1.52
CA ASN A 152 47.15 -1.24 1.15
C ASN A 152 47.84 -2.29 0.27
N THR A 153 47.20 -2.62 -0.85
CA THR A 153 47.69 -3.54 -1.87
C THR A 153 47.75 -2.83 -3.22
N SER A 154 48.36 -3.48 -4.22
CA SER A 154 48.45 -2.93 -5.57
C SER A 154 47.09 -2.89 -6.30
N VAL A 155 46.14 -3.74 -5.91
CA VAL A 155 44.81 -3.85 -6.51
C VAL A 155 43.78 -4.22 -5.42
N PRO A 156 43.34 -3.25 -4.60
CA PRO A 156 42.33 -3.51 -3.58
C PRO A 156 40.97 -3.80 -4.22
N ASP A 157 40.13 -4.58 -3.54
CA ASP A 157 38.83 -5.00 -4.09
C ASP A 157 37.86 -3.82 -4.23
N LYS A 158 37.36 -3.64 -5.45
CA LYS A 158 36.47 -2.54 -5.81
C LYS A 158 35.18 -2.51 -4.99
N LYS A 159 34.56 -3.66 -4.80
CA LYS A 159 33.24 -3.77 -4.16
C LYS A 159 33.34 -3.52 -2.67
N SER A 160 34.39 -4.03 -2.04
CA SER A 160 34.71 -3.79 -0.64
C SER A 160 34.95 -2.31 -0.35
N ILE A 161 35.72 -1.62 -1.21
CA ILE A 161 35.93 -0.17 -1.09
C ILE A 161 34.65 0.62 -1.33
N MET A 162 33.88 0.31 -2.38
CA MET A 162 32.59 0.96 -2.65
C MET A 162 31.62 0.81 -1.48
N MET A 163 31.54 -0.38 -0.88
CA MET A 163 30.67 -0.65 0.25
C MET A 163 31.06 0.18 1.47
N TYR A 164 32.36 0.25 1.77
CA TYR A 164 32.82 1.07 2.89
C TYR A 164 32.64 2.57 2.66
N VAL A 165 32.88 3.04 1.43
CA VAL A 165 32.61 4.44 1.04
C VAL A 165 31.12 4.76 1.08
N MET A 166 30.25 3.80 0.78
CA MET A 166 28.80 3.95 0.96
C MET A 166 28.44 4.16 2.43
N CYS A 167 29.04 3.40 3.35
CA CYS A 167 28.82 3.64 4.79
C CYS A 167 29.24 5.06 5.20
N LEU A 168 30.39 5.54 4.69
CA LEU A 168 30.84 6.92 4.91
C LEU A 168 29.86 7.94 4.32
N PHE A 169 29.37 7.71 3.12
CA PHE A 169 28.38 8.55 2.47
C PHE A 169 27.12 8.69 3.34
N GLN A 170 26.59 7.57 3.86
CA GLN A 170 25.39 7.54 4.70
C GLN A 170 25.56 8.24 6.04
N SER A 171 26.71 8.08 6.70
CA SER A 171 26.94 8.63 8.04
C SER A 171 27.37 10.10 8.04
N LEU A 172 27.79 10.67 6.90
CA LEU A 172 28.26 12.04 6.80
C LEU A 172 27.13 13.01 6.39
N PRO A 173 27.06 14.24 6.94
CA PRO A 173 25.97 15.16 6.67
C PRO A 173 25.88 15.51 5.18
N HIS A 174 24.71 15.29 4.59
CA HIS A 174 24.40 15.75 3.25
C HIS A 174 23.93 17.20 3.42
N SER A 175 24.65 18.17 2.86
CA SER A 175 24.09 19.53 2.76
C SER A 175 22.75 19.41 2.03
N SER A 176 21.69 19.98 2.59
CA SER A 176 20.30 19.96 2.10
C SER A 176 20.16 20.74 0.78
N SER A 177 20.89 20.31 -0.24
CA SER A 177 20.84 20.77 -1.61
C SER A 177 20.77 19.50 -2.47
N PRO A 178 19.76 19.33 -3.32
CA PRO A 178 19.86 18.35 -4.40
C PRO A 178 21.20 18.62 -5.13
N LEU A 179 21.89 17.54 -5.48
CA LEU A 179 23.20 17.62 -6.14
C LEU A 179 23.10 18.61 -7.32
N PRO A 180 23.91 19.68 -7.36
CA PRO A 180 23.81 20.67 -8.43
C PRO A 180 24.01 19.98 -9.77
N PHE A 181 23.15 20.30 -10.74
CA PHE A 181 23.08 19.80 -12.12
C PHE A 181 24.45 19.70 -12.82
N THR A 182 25.44 20.50 -12.41
CA THR A 182 26.83 20.40 -12.84
C THR A 182 27.44 19.01 -12.63
N VAL A 183 27.08 18.32 -11.55
CA VAL A 183 27.60 16.99 -11.20
C VAL A 183 27.12 15.93 -12.19
N ILE A 184 25.84 15.98 -12.61
CA ILE A 184 25.26 15.05 -13.59
C ILE A 184 25.90 15.28 -14.97
N LEU A 185 26.08 16.55 -15.37
CA LEU A 185 26.70 16.93 -16.64
C LEU A 185 28.18 16.49 -16.74
N PHE A 186 28.94 16.58 -15.64
CA PHE A 186 30.33 16.10 -15.59
C PHE A 186 30.45 14.57 -15.72
N SER A 187 29.46 13.80 -15.23
CA SER A 187 29.42 12.34 -15.44
C SER A 187 29.21 11.96 -16.91
N PHE A 188 28.33 12.69 -17.62
CA PHE A 188 28.04 12.44 -19.04
C PHE A 188 29.19 12.91 -19.96
N GLN A 189 29.83 14.03 -19.64
CA GLN A 189 30.95 14.56 -20.42
C GLN A 189 32.20 13.66 -20.37
N ALA A 190 32.38 12.89 -19.29
CA ALA A 190 33.47 11.91 -19.15
C ALA A 190 33.24 10.62 -19.98
N GLU A 191 31.99 10.31 -20.35
CA GLU A 191 31.65 9.16 -21.20
C GLU A 191 31.91 9.41 -22.69
N LEU A 192 31.85 10.67 -23.13
CA LEU A 192 32.09 11.07 -24.52
C LEU A 192 33.58 11.28 -24.86
N LEU A 193 34.46 11.37 -23.86
CA LEU A 193 35.92 11.54 -24.04
C LEU A 193 36.73 10.26 -23.81
N GLY A 194 36.07 9.11 -23.60
CA GLY A 194 36.71 7.90 -23.09
C GLY A 194 36.50 6.65 -23.93
N ASN A 195 36.80 6.67 -25.25
CA ASN A 195 37.48 5.59 -25.99
C ASN A 195 37.47 5.87 -27.50
N GLY A 196 38.55 6.44 -28.04
CA GLY A 196 38.70 6.71 -29.47
C GLY A 196 40.17 6.77 -29.88
N GLY A 197 40.84 5.63 -29.89
CA GLY A 197 42.11 5.49 -30.62
C GLY A 197 41.82 5.28 -32.11
N GLY A 198 42.27 6.19 -32.97
CA GLY A 198 42.29 5.95 -34.42
C GLY A 198 42.29 7.18 -35.32
N SER A 199 43.46 7.46 -35.89
CA SER A 199 43.72 7.99 -37.25
C SER A 199 43.15 9.35 -37.68
N GLU A 200 44.07 10.28 -37.96
CA GLU A 200 43.87 11.41 -38.86
C GLU A 200 43.37 10.92 -40.22
N VAL A 201 42.13 11.28 -40.58
CA VAL A 201 41.66 11.23 -41.97
C VAL A 201 41.06 12.58 -42.31
N ASP A 202 41.75 13.23 -43.24
CA ASP A 202 41.41 14.49 -43.88
C ASP A 202 40.07 14.36 -44.63
N SER A 203 39.06 15.16 -44.25
CA SER A 203 37.80 15.28 -45.01
C SER A 203 37.15 16.65 -44.83
N ARG A 204 36.87 17.27 -45.98
CA ARG A 204 36.34 18.61 -46.23
C ARG A 204 35.07 18.96 -45.42
N PRO A 205 34.80 20.26 -45.15
CA PRO A 205 33.67 20.68 -44.33
C PRO A 205 32.35 20.53 -45.08
N VAL A 206 31.43 19.74 -44.52
CA VAL A 206 30.03 19.66 -44.95
C VAL A 206 29.16 20.30 -43.86
N SER A 207 28.51 21.41 -44.21
CA SER A 207 27.23 21.94 -43.70
C SER A 207 26.80 21.74 -42.22
N ILE A 208 27.73 21.85 -41.26
CA ILE A 208 27.47 21.70 -39.81
C ILE A 208 26.37 22.66 -39.30
N ALA A 209 26.33 23.90 -39.79
CA ALA A 209 25.38 24.91 -39.30
C ALA A 209 23.90 24.54 -39.55
N THR A 210 23.59 23.86 -40.67
CA THR A 210 22.22 23.45 -41.01
C THR A 210 21.72 22.31 -40.13
N ASN A 211 22.60 21.38 -39.73
CA ASN A 211 22.22 20.26 -38.87
C ASN A 211 21.99 20.74 -37.43
N VAL A 212 22.84 21.65 -36.92
CA VAL A 212 22.70 22.22 -35.57
C VAL A 212 21.36 22.96 -35.40
N SER A 213 20.93 23.74 -36.40
CA SER A 213 19.63 24.43 -36.33
C SER A 213 18.43 23.49 -36.37
N VAL A 214 18.54 22.33 -37.03
CA VAL A 214 17.47 21.31 -37.07
C VAL A 214 17.39 20.56 -35.75
N GLU A 215 18.54 20.23 -35.14
CA GLU A 215 18.62 19.55 -33.84
C GLU A 215 18.12 20.45 -32.69
N LEU A 216 18.49 21.74 -32.69
CA LEU A 216 17.99 22.71 -31.72
C LEU A 216 16.46 22.88 -31.82
N GLY A 217 15.92 22.91 -33.03
CA GLY A 217 14.47 22.96 -33.25
C GLY A 217 13.74 21.71 -32.75
N GLY A 218 14.32 20.53 -32.96
CA GLY A 218 13.77 19.26 -32.44
C GLY A 218 13.73 19.21 -30.91
N TYR A 219 14.82 19.66 -30.26
CA TYR A 219 14.87 19.78 -28.81
C TYR A 219 13.83 20.76 -28.26
N GLN A 220 13.67 21.93 -28.89
CA GLN A 220 12.71 22.94 -28.43
C GLN A 220 11.27 22.42 -28.48
N VAL A 221 10.90 21.71 -29.55
CA VAL A 221 9.57 21.08 -29.67
C VAL A 221 9.36 20.05 -28.57
N ALA A 222 10.33 19.14 -28.36
CA ALA A 222 10.22 18.11 -27.34
C ALA A 222 10.16 18.71 -25.92
N LEU A 223 10.93 19.77 -25.66
CA LEU A 223 10.88 20.50 -24.40
C LEU A 223 9.51 21.18 -24.17
N GLU A 224 8.96 21.82 -25.19
CA GLU A 224 7.65 22.49 -25.11
C GLU A 224 6.52 21.50 -24.83
N GLU A 225 6.54 20.33 -25.47
CA GLU A 225 5.58 19.25 -25.19
C GLU A 225 5.61 18.81 -23.72
N VAL A 226 6.81 18.56 -23.18
CA VAL A 226 6.98 18.16 -21.78
C VAL A 226 6.58 19.29 -20.82
N LEU A 227 6.93 20.54 -21.11
CA LEU A 227 6.57 21.69 -20.27
C LEU A 227 5.06 21.97 -20.27
N THR A 228 4.40 21.77 -21.39
CA THR A 228 2.93 21.89 -21.52
C THR A 228 2.25 20.85 -20.64
N TRP A 229 2.67 19.59 -20.75
CA TRP A 229 2.15 18.53 -19.88
C TRP A 229 2.45 18.80 -18.40
N LEU A 230 3.65 19.28 -18.06
CA LEU A 230 4.02 19.63 -16.68
C LEU A 230 3.10 20.71 -16.09
N LEU A 231 2.75 21.73 -16.87
CA LEU A 231 1.79 22.77 -16.44
C LEU A 231 0.42 22.14 -16.11
N GLU A 232 -0.10 21.30 -17.02
CA GLU A 232 -1.39 20.63 -16.81
C GLU A 232 -1.36 19.67 -15.61
N ALA A 233 -0.24 18.99 -15.38
CA ALA A 233 -0.06 18.09 -14.25
C ALA A 233 0.04 18.84 -12.91
N GLU A 234 0.77 19.96 -12.87
CA GLU A 234 0.87 20.84 -11.70
C GLU A 234 -0.51 21.42 -11.32
N ASP A 235 -1.29 21.88 -12.31
CA ASP A 235 -2.64 22.39 -12.07
C ASP A 235 -3.58 21.30 -11.52
N ARG A 236 -3.55 20.09 -12.10
CA ARG A 236 -4.31 18.94 -11.58
C ARG A 236 -3.91 18.57 -10.15
N LEU A 237 -2.63 18.66 -9.83
CA LEU A 237 -2.16 18.33 -8.49
C LEU A 237 -2.63 19.36 -7.45
N ASN A 238 -2.65 20.65 -7.82
CA ASN A 238 -3.03 21.77 -6.95
C ASN A 238 -4.55 21.91 -6.72
N LEU A 239 -5.39 21.49 -7.67
CA LEU A 239 -6.85 21.57 -7.56
C LEU A 239 -7.44 20.77 -6.37
N ASP A 240 -6.76 19.71 -5.95
CA ASP A 240 -7.24 18.72 -4.98
C ASP A 240 -6.46 18.80 -3.65
N GLU A 241 -6.40 19.98 -3.02
CA GLU A 241 -5.55 20.21 -1.84
C GLU A 241 -6.12 19.58 -0.55
N GLN A 242 -7.43 19.36 -0.47
CA GLN A 242 -8.09 18.77 0.70
C GLN A 242 -8.38 17.29 0.51
N VAL A 243 -8.04 16.50 1.55
CA VAL A 243 -8.42 15.10 1.61
C VAL A 243 -9.89 14.99 2.02
N ALA A 244 -10.66 14.15 1.32
CA ALA A 244 -12.09 14.00 1.61
C ALA A 244 -12.34 13.45 3.03
N SER A 245 -13.57 13.63 3.53
CA SER A 245 -13.97 13.22 4.89
C SER A 245 -14.81 11.94 4.93
N SER A 246 -15.34 11.50 3.79
CA SER A 246 -16.10 10.27 3.63
C SER A 246 -15.21 9.17 3.07
N LEU A 247 -15.37 7.94 3.58
CA LEU A 247 -14.60 6.79 3.11
C LEU A 247 -14.74 6.57 1.60
N GLU A 248 -15.96 6.70 1.04
CA GLU A 248 -16.19 6.53 -0.39
C GLU A 248 -15.46 7.59 -1.24
N ASP A 249 -15.45 8.83 -0.77
CA ASP A 249 -14.84 9.94 -1.50
C ASP A 249 -13.31 9.90 -1.42
N VAL A 250 -12.75 9.53 -0.26
CA VAL A 250 -11.29 9.32 -0.13
C VAL A 250 -10.85 8.14 -0.97
N LYS A 251 -11.63 7.05 -1.07
CA LYS A 251 -11.34 5.95 -1.99
C LYS A 251 -11.33 6.41 -3.44
N ARG A 252 -12.30 7.23 -3.85
CA ARG A 252 -12.32 7.81 -5.21
C ARG A 252 -11.09 8.68 -5.45
N GLN A 253 -10.74 9.53 -4.49
CA GLN A 253 -9.54 10.39 -4.53
C GLN A 253 -8.26 9.56 -4.64
N PHE A 254 -8.18 8.42 -3.93
CA PHE A 254 -7.07 7.48 -4.01
C PHE A 254 -6.89 6.93 -5.44
N HIS A 255 -7.95 6.38 -6.05
CA HIS A 255 -7.84 5.82 -7.41
C HIS A 255 -7.52 6.89 -8.46
N ASN A 256 -8.11 8.09 -8.33
CA ASN A 256 -7.80 9.22 -9.20
C ASN A 256 -6.31 9.60 -9.10
N HIS A 257 -5.77 9.66 -7.88
CA HIS A 257 -4.38 10.00 -7.64
C HIS A 257 -3.43 8.86 -8.04
N GLU A 258 -3.82 7.59 -7.91
CA GLU A 258 -3.08 6.44 -8.42
C GLU A 258 -2.95 6.47 -9.95
N SER A 259 -4.03 6.84 -10.66
CA SER A 259 -4.01 7.07 -12.10
C SER A 259 -3.05 8.21 -12.47
N PHE A 260 -3.05 9.29 -11.68
CA PHE A 260 -2.12 10.40 -11.87
C PHE A 260 -0.66 9.98 -11.66
N ILE A 261 -0.36 9.20 -10.61
CA ILE A 261 0.98 8.65 -10.34
C ILE A 261 1.43 7.72 -11.49
N SER A 262 0.54 6.86 -11.99
CA SER A 262 0.82 5.99 -13.14
C SER A 262 1.12 6.80 -14.41
N GLU A 263 0.41 7.91 -14.62
CA GLU A 263 0.67 8.86 -15.70
C GLU A 263 2.03 9.54 -15.54
N LEU A 264 2.38 9.93 -14.32
CA LEU A 264 3.67 10.51 -13.98
C LEU A 264 4.80 9.53 -14.29
N TYR A 265 4.68 8.24 -13.94
CA TYR A 265 5.68 7.24 -14.32
C TYR A 265 5.88 7.10 -15.82
N ARG A 266 4.82 7.20 -16.62
CA ARG A 266 4.91 7.11 -18.09
C ARG A 266 5.66 8.28 -18.71
N HIS A 267 5.52 9.49 -18.16
CA HIS A 267 6.19 10.69 -18.67
C HIS A 267 7.64 10.84 -18.21
N ARG A 268 8.09 9.99 -17.28
CA ARG A 268 9.50 9.95 -16.81
C ARG A 268 10.48 9.76 -17.96
N GLU A 269 10.17 8.85 -18.89
CA GLU A 269 11.04 8.56 -20.04
C GLU A 269 11.10 9.77 -20.99
N GLY A 270 9.99 10.47 -21.20
CA GLY A 270 9.94 11.68 -22.03
C GLY A 270 10.77 12.83 -21.45
N VAL A 271 10.66 13.08 -20.15
CA VAL A 271 11.51 14.07 -19.45
C VAL A 271 12.98 13.68 -19.54
N GLY A 272 13.28 12.39 -19.37
CA GLY A 272 14.63 11.84 -19.53
C GLY A 272 15.19 12.08 -20.93
N ALA A 273 14.42 11.79 -21.97
CA ALA A 273 14.82 11.97 -23.36
C ALA A 273 15.14 13.44 -23.70
N VAL A 274 14.34 14.40 -23.23
CA VAL A 274 14.60 15.83 -23.44
C VAL A 274 15.89 16.27 -22.74
N LEU A 275 16.14 15.75 -21.53
CA LEU A 275 17.39 16.02 -20.80
C LEU A 275 18.60 15.37 -21.50
N GLU A 276 18.49 14.15 -22.00
CA GLU A 276 19.56 13.48 -22.75
C GLU A 276 19.89 14.24 -24.04
N GLU A 277 18.86 14.66 -24.79
CA GLU A 277 19.02 15.44 -26.01
C GLU A 277 19.68 16.80 -25.74
N GLY A 278 19.29 17.47 -24.65
CA GLY A 278 19.96 18.69 -24.20
C GLY A 278 21.45 18.49 -23.88
N VAL A 279 21.82 17.37 -23.24
CA VAL A 279 23.23 17.05 -22.94
C VAL A 279 24.00 16.72 -24.21
N ARG A 280 23.38 15.99 -25.14
CA ARG A 280 23.95 15.63 -26.44
C ARG A 280 24.36 16.88 -27.21
N MET A 281 23.45 17.84 -27.36
CA MET A 281 23.72 19.10 -28.05
C MET A 281 24.84 19.94 -27.40
N LEU A 282 24.90 19.95 -26.06
CA LEU A 282 25.97 20.64 -25.34
C LEU A 282 27.35 19.98 -25.53
N THR A 283 27.40 18.71 -25.93
CA THR A 283 28.66 17.97 -26.06
C THR A 283 29.16 17.89 -27.49
N GLU A 284 28.27 17.77 -28.47
CA GLU A 284 28.62 17.74 -29.90
C GLU A 284 29.14 19.09 -30.42
N GLY A 285 28.80 20.18 -29.72
CA GLY A 285 29.24 21.53 -30.05
C GLY A 285 28.52 22.09 -31.28
N GLY A 286 28.80 23.36 -31.62
CA GLY A 286 28.19 24.04 -32.76
C GLY A 286 27.05 25.01 -32.40
N LEU A 287 26.62 25.03 -31.14
CA LEU A 287 25.80 26.09 -30.58
C LEU A 287 26.64 27.33 -30.27
N SER A 288 26.03 28.51 -30.34
CA SER A 288 26.62 29.71 -29.76
C SER A 288 26.64 29.63 -28.24
N ARG A 289 27.52 30.41 -27.61
CA ARG A 289 27.62 30.46 -26.14
C ARG A 289 26.28 30.82 -25.49
N ASP A 290 25.52 31.73 -26.09
CA ASP A 290 24.22 32.17 -25.57
C ASP A 290 23.18 31.04 -25.68
N GLU A 291 23.17 30.28 -26.79
CA GLU A 291 22.30 29.11 -26.96
C GLU A 291 22.64 27.97 -26.01
N GLU A 292 23.92 27.72 -25.75
CA GLU A 292 24.33 26.72 -24.75
C GLU A 292 23.93 27.13 -23.33
N GLU A 293 24.05 28.42 -22.98
CA GLU A 293 23.63 28.93 -21.67
C GLU A 293 22.09 28.82 -21.50
N GLU A 294 21.33 29.07 -22.56
CA GLU A 294 19.87 28.91 -22.61
C GLU A 294 19.44 27.44 -22.45
N VAL A 295 20.03 26.51 -23.21
CA VAL A 295 19.75 25.07 -23.09
C VAL A 295 20.06 24.59 -21.67
N ARG A 296 21.18 25.00 -21.08
CA ARG A 296 21.52 24.67 -19.67
C ARG A 296 20.52 25.24 -18.68
N LEU A 297 19.92 26.41 -18.93
CA LEU A 297 18.89 26.98 -18.07
C LEU A 297 17.57 26.20 -18.19
N GLN A 298 17.15 25.89 -19.40
CA GLN A 298 15.92 25.16 -19.70
C GLN A 298 15.93 23.77 -19.07
N MET A 299 17.03 23.01 -19.22
CA MET A 299 17.16 21.69 -18.59
C MET A 299 17.11 21.75 -17.06
N ARG A 300 17.72 22.78 -16.45
CA ARG A 300 17.66 22.99 -15.00
C ARG A 300 16.23 23.27 -14.54
N LEU A 301 15.52 24.13 -15.25
CA LEU A 301 14.14 24.48 -14.92
C LEU A 301 13.22 23.27 -15.09
N LEU A 302 13.36 22.53 -16.19
CA LEU A 302 12.61 21.31 -16.46
C LEU A 302 12.77 20.29 -15.34
N ASN A 303 14.02 19.98 -14.99
CA ASN A 303 14.33 19.02 -13.92
C ASN A 303 13.79 19.49 -12.56
N SER A 304 13.92 20.78 -12.24
CA SER A 304 13.40 21.33 -10.99
C SER A 304 11.88 21.24 -10.89
N ARG A 305 11.16 21.53 -11.97
CA ARG A 305 9.68 21.46 -12.00
C ARG A 305 9.19 20.01 -11.91
N TRP A 306 9.77 19.13 -12.71
CA TRP A 306 9.50 17.70 -12.67
C TRP A 306 9.68 17.12 -11.27
N GLU A 307 10.81 17.41 -10.64
CA GLU A 307 11.12 16.88 -9.31
C GLU A 307 10.19 17.43 -8.24
N THR A 308 9.85 18.73 -8.32
CA THR A 308 8.88 19.35 -7.43
C THR A 308 7.49 18.69 -7.56
N LEU A 309 7.03 18.49 -8.79
CA LEU A 309 5.77 17.81 -9.08
C LEU A 309 5.77 16.38 -8.52
N ARG A 310 6.83 15.62 -8.77
CA ARG A 310 6.99 14.24 -8.30
C ARG A 310 6.94 14.14 -6.77
N ILE A 311 7.71 14.98 -6.07
CA ILE A 311 7.73 15.00 -4.59
C ILE A 311 6.35 15.36 -4.05
N ASN A 312 5.71 16.40 -4.58
CA ASN A 312 4.38 16.82 -4.13
C ASN A 312 3.32 15.72 -4.39
N ALA A 313 3.42 15.02 -5.53
CA ALA A 313 2.55 13.90 -5.85
C ALA A 313 2.69 12.74 -4.86
N ILE A 314 3.92 12.37 -4.50
CA ILE A 314 4.19 11.32 -3.49
C ILE A 314 3.70 11.75 -2.11
N GLN A 315 3.93 12.99 -1.70
CA GLN A 315 3.43 13.51 -0.42
C GLN A 315 1.90 13.48 -0.36
N LYS A 316 1.23 13.85 -1.45
CA LYS A 316 -0.23 13.77 -1.55
C LYS A 316 -0.73 12.32 -1.50
N GLN A 317 -0.03 11.38 -2.15
CA GLN A 317 -0.33 9.95 -2.06
C GLN A 317 -0.26 9.46 -0.61
N SER A 318 0.77 9.84 0.15
CA SER A 318 0.89 9.50 1.58
C SER A 318 -0.29 10.06 2.38
N LYS A 319 -0.65 11.33 2.19
CA LYS A 319 -1.78 11.96 2.89
C LYS A 319 -3.11 11.28 2.59
N ILE A 320 -3.37 10.95 1.32
CA ILE A 320 -4.60 10.24 0.93
C ILE A 320 -4.60 8.84 1.54
N TYR A 321 -3.47 8.12 1.46
CA TYR A 321 -3.35 6.78 2.04
C TYR A 321 -3.59 6.77 3.56
N ASP A 322 -2.97 7.69 4.30
CA ASP A 322 -3.16 7.81 5.75
C ASP A 322 -4.64 8.07 6.10
N ALA A 323 -5.33 8.89 5.30
CA ALA A 323 -6.76 9.14 5.48
C ALA A 323 -7.63 7.94 5.14
N VAL A 324 -7.32 7.19 4.07
CA VAL A 324 -8.00 5.93 3.74
C VAL A 324 -7.89 4.97 4.92
N MET A 325 -6.67 4.71 5.40
CA MET A 325 -6.42 3.78 6.51
C MET A 325 -7.12 4.22 7.80
N THR A 326 -7.04 5.51 8.15
CA THR A 326 -7.66 6.05 9.37
C THR A 326 -9.18 5.96 9.32
N LEU A 327 -9.80 6.32 8.19
CA LEU A 327 -11.25 6.26 8.03
C LEU A 327 -11.74 4.81 8.01
N GLN A 328 -11.01 3.92 7.32
CA GLN A 328 -11.34 2.50 7.29
C GLN A 328 -11.31 1.88 8.68
N ASP A 329 -10.24 2.09 9.45
CA ASP A 329 -10.12 1.57 10.82
C ASP A 329 -11.27 2.07 11.72
N ARG A 330 -11.61 3.35 11.59
CA ARG A 330 -12.75 3.95 12.32
C ARG A 330 -14.09 3.31 11.96
N GLU A 331 -14.39 3.12 10.68
CA GLU A 331 -15.65 2.50 10.24
C GLU A 331 -15.72 1.02 10.63
N VAL A 332 -14.60 0.29 10.54
CA VAL A 332 -14.47 -1.11 10.97
C VAL A 332 -14.74 -1.24 12.47
N GLU A 333 -14.11 -0.41 13.30
CA GLU A 333 -14.30 -0.44 14.75
C GLU A 333 -15.72 0.01 15.14
N SER A 334 -16.29 0.99 14.43
CA SER A 334 -17.69 1.40 14.64
C SER A 334 -18.67 0.26 14.33
N LEU A 335 -18.49 -0.43 13.19
CA LEU A 335 -19.30 -1.59 12.82
C LEU A 335 -19.14 -2.70 13.86
N ARG A 336 -17.91 -2.99 14.29
CA ARG A 336 -17.62 -4.00 15.31
C ARG A 336 -18.34 -3.71 16.63
N GLN A 337 -18.35 -2.46 17.09
CA GLN A 337 -19.06 -2.06 18.30
C GLN A 337 -20.57 -2.21 18.15
N TRP A 338 -21.12 -1.77 17.02
CA TRP A 338 -22.54 -1.95 16.71
C TRP A 338 -22.95 -3.42 16.68
N MET A 339 -22.12 -4.28 16.07
CA MET A 339 -22.36 -5.72 15.99
C MET A 339 -22.38 -6.35 17.38
N THR A 340 -21.39 -6.05 18.24
CA THR A 340 -21.38 -6.52 19.63
C THR A 340 -22.64 -6.11 20.39
N SER A 341 -23.06 -4.85 20.27
CA SER A 341 -24.29 -4.36 20.90
C SER A 341 -25.54 -5.06 20.37
N THR A 342 -25.55 -5.37 19.07
CA THR A 342 -26.64 -6.07 18.39
C THR A 342 -26.70 -7.54 18.78
N GLU A 343 -25.55 -8.22 18.90
CA GLU A 343 -25.42 -9.59 19.41
C GLU A 343 -25.92 -9.71 20.85
N ASP A 344 -25.59 -8.74 21.72
CA ASP A 344 -26.11 -8.65 23.08
C ASP A 344 -27.63 -8.45 23.09
N ARG A 345 -28.14 -7.56 22.22
CA ARG A 345 -29.57 -7.32 22.05
C ARG A 345 -30.29 -8.58 21.58
N ILE A 346 -29.75 -9.29 20.59
CA ILE A 346 -30.28 -10.56 20.07
C ILE A 346 -30.35 -11.60 21.20
N SER A 347 -29.28 -11.71 21.99
CA SER A 347 -29.22 -12.62 23.14
C SER A 347 -30.29 -12.32 24.18
N ARG A 348 -30.54 -11.03 24.47
CA ARG A 348 -31.62 -10.59 25.39
C ARG A 348 -33.02 -10.82 24.84
N MET A 349 -33.24 -10.69 23.54
CA MET A 349 -34.54 -10.92 22.91
C MET A 349 -34.97 -12.39 22.98
N GLY A 350 -34.01 -13.31 23.13
CA GLY A 350 -34.27 -14.73 23.33
C GLY A 350 -34.88 -15.42 22.10
N SER A 351 -34.99 -16.74 22.18
CA SER A 351 -35.59 -17.57 21.12
C SER A 351 -37.10 -17.73 21.28
N GLU A 352 -37.64 -17.50 22.47
CA GLU A 352 -39.03 -17.79 22.82
C GLU A 352 -40.01 -16.74 22.30
N VAL A 353 -41.20 -17.19 21.91
CA VAL A 353 -42.30 -16.34 21.45
C VAL A 353 -43.26 -16.13 22.62
N GLY A 354 -43.66 -14.88 22.86
CA GLY A 354 -44.58 -14.53 23.93
C GLY A 354 -45.91 -15.30 23.85
N PRO A 355 -46.52 -15.66 24.99
CA PRO A 355 -47.73 -16.50 25.02
C PRO A 355 -49.01 -15.73 24.67
N ASP A 356 -48.99 -14.39 24.77
CA ASP A 356 -50.17 -13.52 24.61
C ASP A 356 -50.01 -12.52 23.46
N SER A 357 -51.14 -11.95 23.02
CA SER A 357 -51.19 -11.02 21.88
C SER A 357 -50.36 -9.76 22.12
N ASP A 358 -50.34 -9.24 23.35
CA ASP A 358 -49.63 -8.00 23.70
C ASP A 358 -48.11 -8.21 23.77
N SER A 359 -47.66 -9.33 24.35
CA SER A 359 -46.24 -9.69 24.35
C SER A 359 -45.74 -10.03 22.94
N LEU A 360 -46.55 -10.67 22.10
CA LEU A 360 -46.22 -10.89 20.69
C LEU A 360 -46.11 -9.57 19.90
N ARG A 361 -47.03 -8.62 20.10
CA ARG A 361 -46.95 -7.27 19.49
C ARG A 361 -45.70 -6.52 19.92
N THR A 362 -45.35 -6.60 21.20
CA THR A 362 -44.13 -5.99 21.75
C THR A 362 -42.88 -6.59 21.10
N GLN A 363 -42.81 -7.93 21.00
CA GLN A 363 -41.69 -8.61 20.34
C GLN A 363 -41.58 -8.26 18.86
N LEU A 364 -42.71 -8.11 18.15
CA LEU A 364 -42.75 -7.73 16.74
C LEU A 364 -42.28 -6.29 16.53
N HIS A 365 -42.62 -5.38 17.45
CA HIS A 365 -42.13 -4.01 17.42
C HIS A 365 -40.61 -3.94 17.61
N SER A 366 -40.08 -4.59 18.67
CA SER A 366 -38.63 -4.63 18.92
C SER A 366 -37.83 -5.32 17.80
N HIS A 367 -38.43 -6.31 17.12
CA HIS A 367 -37.86 -6.94 15.93
C HIS A 367 -37.87 -6.00 14.72
N SER A 368 -38.95 -5.23 14.52
CA SER A 368 -39.03 -4.23 13.46
C SER A 368 -37.98 -3.14 13.63
N GLU A 369 -37.74 -2.67 14.85
CA GLU A 369 -36.65 -1.72 15.15
C GLU A 369 -35.29 -2.32 14.77
N LEU A 370 -35.06 -3.60 15.08
CA LEU A 370 -33.81 -4.29 14.75
C LEU A 370 -33.60 -4.37 13.24
N GLN A 371 -34.67 -4.67 12.49
CA GLN A 371 -34.59 -4.71 11.03
C GLN A 371 -34.25 -3.35 10.42
N GLU A 372 -34.81 -2.26 10.97
CA GLU A 372 -34.46 -0.91 10.50
C GLU A 372 -33.00 -0.55 10.82
N ASP A 373 -32.50 -0.94 11.99
CA ASP A 373 -31.09 -0.74 12.35
C ASP A 373 -30.15 -1.53 11.43
N ILE A 374 -30.46 -2.80 11.13
CA ILE A 374 -29.68 -3.63 10.19
C ILE A 374 -29.66 -2.97 8.81
N LYS A 375 -30.80 -2.49 8.30
CA LYS A 375 -30.86 -1.80 6.99
C LYS A 375 -30.00 -0.55 6.95
N ARG A 376 -29.94 0.23 8.02
CA ARG A 376 -29.10 1.44 8.11
C ARG A 376 -27.61 1.09 8.05
N GLN A 377 -27.20 -0.01 8.68
CA GLN A 377 -25.80 -0.45 8.68
C GLN A 377 -25.35 -1.12 7.38
N GLN A 378 -26.28 -1.55 6.52
CA GLN A 378 -25.95 -2.16 5.23
C GLN A 378 -25.04 -1.24 4.38
N ALA A 379 -25.28 0.08 4.39
CA ALA A 379 -24.46 1.02 3.63
C ALA A 379 -22.98 1.07 4.11
N VAL A 380 -22.76 0.93 5.42
CA VAL A 380 -21.39 0.88 5.99
C VAL A 380 -20.70 -0.43 5.58
N VAL A 381 -21.43 -1.55 5.63
CA VAL A 381 -20.92 -2.87 5.20
C VAL A 381 -20.57 -2.86 3.70
N ASP A 382 -21.44 -2.30 2.85
CA ASP A 382 -21.22 -2.19 1.41
C ASP A 382 -20.02 -1.28 1.10
N SER A 383 -19.86 -0.19 1.85
CA SER A 383 -18.69 0.70 1.72
C SER A 383 -17.39 -0.01 2.11
N LEU A 384 -17.42 -0.91 3.10
CA LEU A 384 -16.26 -1.67 3.58
C LEU A 384 -15.91 -2.87 2.68
N SER A 385 -16.85 -3.43 1.90
CA SER A 385 -16.61 -4.63 1.07
C SER A 385 -15.57 -4.42 -0.04
N HIS A 386 -15.33 -3.17 -0.43
CA HIS A 386 -14.33 -2.78 -1.42
C HIS A 386 -13.19 -2.04 -0.73
N PHE A 387 -12.53 -2.69 0.22
CA PHE A 387 -11.40 -2.11 0.95
C PHE A 387 -10.27 -1.78 -0.03
N VAL A 388 -9.72 -0.57 0.05
CA VAL A 388 -8.53 -0.20 -0.72
C VAL A 388 -7.32 -0.72 0.03
N VAL A 389 -6.64 -1.67 -0.60
CA VAL A 389 -5.61 -2.50 0.00
C VAL A 389 -4.36 -2.27 -0.84
N VAL A 390 -3.51 -1.32 -0.42
CA VAL A 390 -2.27 -1.00 -1.15
C VAL A 390 -1.22 -2.01 -0.76
N VAL A 391 -0.99 -2.99 -1.64
CA VAL A 391 0.01 -4.03 -1.43
C VAL A 391 1.38 -3.41 -1.64
N ASP A 392 1.95 -2.78 -0.60
CA ASP A 392 3.39 -2.66 -0.53
C ASP A 392 3.94 -4.02 -0.07
N GLU A 393 5.08 -4.36 -0.62
CA GLU A 393 5.84 -5.55 -0.36
C GLU A 393 6.27 -5.74 1.12
N ASN A 394 6.21 -4.66 1.91
CA ASN A 394 6.44 -4.65 3.35
C ASN A 394 5.15 -4.71 4.20
N SER A 395 3.97 -4.59 3.59
CA SER A 395 2.67 -4.56 4.29
C SER A 395 1.88 -5.86 4.14
N ALA A 396 2.45 -6.92 3.56
CA ALA A 396 1.76 -8.19 3.33
C ALA A 396 1.17 -8.82 4.62
N GLU A 397 1.86 -8.69 5.75
CA GLU A 397 1.35 -9.14 7.06
C GLU A 397 0.16 -8.30 7.52
N THR A 398 0.23 -6.98 7.38
CA THR A 398 -0.84 -6.04 7.72
C THR A 398 -2.08 -6.28 6.84
N HIS A 399 -1.88 -6.64 5.58
CA HIS A 399 -2.94 -7.01 4.63
C HIS A 399 -3.69 -8.27 5.07
N SER A 400 -2.95 -9.35 5.33
CA SER A 400 -3.53 -10.60 5.83
C SER A 400 -4.34 -10.36 7.10
N GLN A 401 -3.84 -9.52 8.01
CA GLN A 401 -4.54 -9.19 9.25
C GLN A 401 -5.86 -8.44 9.01
N ILE A 402 -5.89 -7.51 8.06
CA ILE A 402 -7.11 -6.76 7.71
C ILE A 402 -8.11 -7.68 7.00
N GLU A 403 -7.66 -8.53 6.09
CA GLU A 403 -8.52 -9.52 5.42
C GLU A 403 -9.18 -10.49 6.42
N ASP A 404 -8.40 -11.02 7.37
CA ASP A 404 -8.92 -11.89 8.43
C ASP A 404 -9.98 -11.16 9.28
N GLN A 405 -9.74 -9.89 9.62
CA GLN A 405 -10.70 -9.07 10.38
C GLN A 405 -12.00 -8.83 9.61
N LEU A 406 -11.91 -8.52 8.31
CA LEU A 406 -13.07 -8.31 7.45
C LEU A 406 -13.86 -9.60 7.27
N SER A 407 -13.18 -10.74 7.11
CA SER A 407 -13.83 -12.06 7.04
C SER A 407 -14.60 -12.37 8.32
N ALA A 408 -13.99 -12.14 9.49
CA ALA A 408 -14.65 -12.34 10.78
C ALA A 408 -15.86 -11.41 11.00
N LEU A 409 -15.82 -10.18 10.47
CA LEU A 409 -16.96 -9.26 10.47
C LEU A 409 -18.06 -9.73 9.52
N ALA A 410 -17.71 -10.21 8.33
CA ALA A 410 -18.66 -10.73 7.35
C ALA A 410 -19.43 -11.94 7.90
N GLU A 411 -18.75 -12.87 8.56
CA GLU A 411 -19.37 -14.03 9.21
C GLU A 411 -20.36 -13.63 10.30
N ARG A 412 -19.95 -12.72 11.21
CA ARG A 412 -20.83 -12.22 12.26
C ARG A 412 -22.04 -11.48 11.70
N TRP A 413 -21.85 -10.69 10.63
CA TRP A 413 -22.92 -9.96 9.96
C TRP A 413 -23.95 -10.91 9.35
N ALA A 414 -23.48 -11.95 8.67
CA ALA A 414 -24.33 -13.00 8.13
C ALA A 414 -25.16 -13.68 9.24
N HIS A 415 -24.53 -13.95 10.39
CA HIS A 415 -25.20 -14.54 11.54
C HIS A 415 -26.31 -13.64 12.11
N ILE A 416 -26.06 -12.34 12.26
CA ILE A 416 -27.06 -11.34 12.69
C ILE A 416 -28.23 -11.31 11.72
N CYS A 417 -27.95 -11.24 10.41
CA CYS A 417 -28.97 -11.19 9.36
C CYS A 417 -29.83 -12.47 9.35
N GLN A 418 -29.20 -13.64 9.40
CA GLN A 418 -29.88 -14.92 9.46
C GLN A 418 -30.79 -15.01 10.69
N TRP A 419 -30.27 -14.65 11.87
CA TRP A 419 -31.05 -14.68 13.09
C TRP A 419 -32.27 -13.75 13.01
N ALA A 420 -32.08 -12.53 12.50
CA ALA A 420 -33.17 -11.56 12.34
C ALA A 420 -34.24 -12.08 11.38
N GLN A 421 -33.85 -12.75 10.29
CA GLN A 421 -34.78 -13.37 9.35
C GLN A 421 -35.56 -14.53 10.00
N GLU A 422 -34.87 -15.45 10.68
CA GLU A 422 -35.49 -16.60 11.36
C GLU A 422 -36.43 -16.16 12.49
N ARG A 423 -36.04 -15.14 13.26
CA ARG A 423 -36.89 -14.55 14.30
C ARG A 423 -38.14 -13.92 13.69
N GLY A 424 -38.00 -13.15 12.62
CA GLY A 424 -39.12 -12.53 11.91
C GLY A 424 -40.13 -13.56 11.42
N GLY A 425 -39.65 -14.64 10.78
CA GLY A 425 -40.51 -15.74 10.32
C GLY A 425 -41.25 -16.44 11.46
N ARG A 426 -40.60 -16.68 12.60
CA ARG A 426 -41.24 -17.26 13.79
C ARG A 426 -42.32 -16.37 14.38
N LEU A 427 -42.05 -15.07 14.53
CA LEU A 427 -43.02 -14.10 15.06
C LEU A 427 -44.23 -13.94 14.13
N GLN A 428 -44.01 -13.85 12.81
CA GLN A 428 -45.10 -13.77 11.84
C GLN A 428 -45.97 -15.04 11.82
N SER A 429 -45.35 -16.22 11.90
CA SER A 429 -46.08 -17.49 11.99
C SER A 429 -46.92 -17.57 13.27
N ALA A 430 -46.36 -17.16 14.41
CA ALA A 430 -47.10 -17.09 15.67
C ALA A 430 -48.27 -16.10 15.61
N LEU A 431 -48.07 -14.93 14.99
CA LEU A 431 -49.13 -13.93 14.81
C LEU A 431 -50.25 -14.46 13.93
N GLY A 432 -49.92 -15.14 12.83
CA GLY A 432 -50.91 -15.79 11.97
C GLY A 432 -51.73 -16.84 12.71
N ARG A 433 -51.09 -17.66 13.56
CA ARG A 433 -51.76 -18.64 14.42
C ARG A 433 -52.67 -17.98 15.46
N LEU A 434 -52.20 -16.90 16.10
CA LEU A 434 -52.97 -16.18 17.11
C LEU A 434 -54.21 -15.52 16.50
N ASN A 435 -54.07 -14.82 15.37
CA ASN A 435 -55.21 -14.23 14.64
C ASN A 435 -56.22 -15.30 14.21
N ARG A 436 -55.75 -16.49 13.82
CA ARG A 436 -56.63 -17.62 13.51
C ARG A 436 -57.41 -18.09 14.74
N ILE A 437 -56.74 -18.23 15.90
CA ILE A 437 -57.40 -18.61 17.15
C ILE A 437 -58.42 -17.53 17.57
N GLU A 438 -58.07 -16.25 17.49
CA GLU A 438 -58.98 -15.14 17.81
C GLU A 438 -60.23 -15.14 16.92
N THR A 439 -60.08 -15.39 15.61
CA THR A 439 -61.21 -15.48 14.67
C THR A 439 -62.09 -16.71 14.94
N GLU A 440 -61.49 -17.87 15.21
CA GLU A 440 -62.21 -19.10 15.57
C GLU A 440 -62.96 -18.95 16.92
N LEU A 441 -62.34 -18.32 17.92
CA LEU A 441 -62.95 -18.02 19.22
C LEU A 441 -64.13 -17.05 19.07
N SER A 442 -63.95 -15.95 18.33
CA SER A 442 -65.03 -14.97 18.10
C SER A 442 -66.23 -15.60 17.38
N ALA A 443 -65.98 -16.48 16.40
CA ALA A 443 -67.03 -17.24 15.73
C ALA A 443 -67.76 -18.19 16.69
N LEU A 444 -67.01 -18.88 17.57
CA LEU A 444 -67.58 -19.78 18.57
C LEU A 444 -68.40 -19.02 19.63
N GLU A 445 -67.92 -17.88 20.11
CA GLU A 445 -68.64 -17.02 21.06
C GLU A 445 -69.93 -16.46 20.47
N THR A 446 -69.91 -16.05 19.20
CA THR A 446 -71.10 -15.59 18.49
C THR A 446 -72.10 -16.73 18.31
N TRP A 447 -71.62 -17.89 17.86
CA TRP A 447 -72.44 -19.10 17.77
C TRP A 447 -73.06 -19.47 19.12
N ALA A 448 -72.28 -19.49 20.20
CA ALA A 448 -72.76 -19.87 21.53
C ALA A 448 -73.83 -18.88 22.05
N ARG A 449 -73.62 -17.57 21.86
CA ARG A 449 -74.61 -16.54 22.18
C ARG A 449 -75.92 -16.72 21.41
N ASP A 450 -75.84 -17.03 20.12
CA ASP A 450 -77.02 -17.28 19.28
C ASP A 450 -77.79 -18.52 19.74
N GLN A 451 -77.08 -19.61 20.08
CA GLN A 451 -77.69 -20.82 20.63
C GLN A 451 -78.37 -20.56 21.97
N GLU A 452 -77.70 -19.86 22.88
CA GLU A 452 -78.27 -19.51 24.19
C GLU A 452 -79.52 -18.63 24.04
N ALA A 453 -79.49 -17.63 23.16
CA ALA A 453 -80.64 -16.79 22.86
C ALA A 453 -81.82 -17.58 22.27
N ALA A 454 -81.55 -18.53 21.37
CA ALA A 454 -82.59 -19.41 20.82
C ALA A 454 -83.24 -20.27 21.90
N LEU A 455 -82.44 -20.88 22.78
CA LEU A 455 -82.93 -21.71 23.89
C LEU A 455 -83.73 -20.89 24.92
N LYS A 456 -83.29 -19.67 25.27
CA LYS A 456 -84.04 -18.77 26.16
C LYS A 456 -85.38 -18.34 25.59
N ARG A 457 -85.43 -17.97 24.29
CA ARG A 457 -86.68 -17.64 23.60
C ARG A 457 -87.65 -18.80 23.60
N MET A 458 -87.10 -20.00 23.41
CA MET A 458 -87.84 -21.24 23.54
C MET A 458 -88.41 -21.32 24.97
N GLU A 459 -87.58 -21.37 26.01
CA GLU A 459 -88.02 -21.52 27.41
C GLU A 459 -89.08 -20.49 27.84
N ALA A 460 -88.93 -19.23 27.43
CA ALA A 460 -89.88 -18.14 27.75
C ALA A 460 -91.29 -18.32 27.15
N ARG A 461 -91.48 -19.26 26.21
CA ARG A 461 -92.79 -19.60 25.60
C ARG A 461 -93.11 -21.06 25.88
N PRO A 462 -93.74 -21.38 27.03
CA PRO A 462 -94.22 -22.72 27.33
C PRO A 462 -95.42 -23.07 26.43
N THR A 463 -95.33 -24.20 25.73
CA THR A 463 -96.31 -24.67 24.75
C THR A 463 -96.96 -25.96 25.23
N SER A 464 -98.29 -26.05 25.11
CA SER A 464 -99.08 -27.23 25.50
C SER A 464 -99.61 -28.04 24.31
N GLU A 465 -99.46 -27.52 23.09
CA GLU A 465 -99.90 -28.19 21.86
C GLU A 465 -98.85 -29.18 21.35
N ILE A 466 -99.30 -30.42 21.06
CA ILE A 466 -98.42 -31.52 20.61
C ILE A 466 -97.68 -31.18 19.31
N GLY A 467 -98.32 -30.44 18.39
CA GLY A 467 -97.70 -30.02 17.13
C GLY A 467 -96.50 -29.10 17.33
N GLU A 468 -96.65 -28.09 18.19
CA GLU A 468 -95.57 -27.15 18.54
C GLU A 468 -94.45 -27.84 19.32
N ILE A 469 -94.78 -28.81 20.19
CA ILE A 469 -93.79 -29.63 20.90
C ILE A 469 -92.95 -30.46 19.93
N LEU A 470 -93.55 -31.08 18.91
CA LEU A 470 -92.81 -31.84 17.90
C LEU A 470 -91.90 -30.95 17.05
N GLU A 471 -92.36 -29.74 16.71
CA GLU A 471 -91.54 -28.74 16.01
C GLU A 471 -90.36 -28.28 16.86
N ARG A 472 -90.60 -28.08 18.17
CA ARG A 472 -89.57 -27.78 19.17
C ARG A 472 -88.51 -28.87 19.26
N ILE A 473 -88.93 -30.13 19.30
CA ILE A 473 -88.03 -31.30 19.33
C ILE A 473 -87.19 -31.34 18.06
N LYS A 474 -87.81 -31.10 16.89
CA LYS A 474 -87.11 -31.04 15.61
C LYS A 474 -86.07 -29.91 15.59
N HIS A 475 -86.39 -28.74 16.10
CA HIS A 475 -85.43 -27.64 16.26
C HIS A 475 -84.27 -28.01 17.19
N LEU A 476 -84.54 -28.60 18.36
CA LEU A 476 -83.48 -29.05 19.28
C LEU A 476 -82.58 -30.12 18.64
N GLN A 477 -83.13 -31.03 17.85
CA GLN A 477 -82.35 -32.02 17.09
C GLN A 477 -81.42 -31.34 16.08
N VAL A 478 -81.89 -30.33 15.36
CA VAL A 478 -81.06 -29.55 14.42
C VAL A 478 -79.93 -28.80 15.15
N LEU A 479 -80.23 -28.19 16.31
CA LEU A 479 -79.20 -27.50 17.12
C LEU A 479 -78.14 -28.50 17.63
N ASN A 480 -78.55 -29.71 18.03
CA ASN A 480 -77.64 -30.75 18.47
C ASN A 480 -76.72 -31.25 17.34
N ILE A 481 -77.22 -31.35 16.10
CA ILE A 481 -76.43 -31.74 14.92
C ILE A 481 -75.45 -30.63 14.50
N ARG A 482 -75.84 -29.35 14.64
CA ARG A 482 -75.01 -28.19 14.27
C ARG A 482 -73.94 -27.82 15.29
N ARG A 483 -73.84 -28.58 16.39
CA ARG A 483 -72.78 -28.37 17.38
C ARG A 483 -71.42 -28.52 16.69
N PRO A 484 -70.53 -27.51 16.73
CA PRO A 484 -69.21 -27.64 16.13
C PRO A 484 -68.54 -28.87 16.73
N SER A 485 -68.16 -29.82 15.87
CA SER A 485 -67.57 -31.08 16.27
C SER A 485 -66.27 -30.79 17.02
N ARG A 486 -66.14 -31.29 18.27
CA ARG A 486 -64.96 -31.13 19.15
C ARG A 486 -63.60 -31.47 18.49
N LYS A 487 -63.60 -32.14 17.34
CA LYS A 487 -62.40 -32.59 16.63
C LYS A 487 -61.84 -31.58 15.62
N THR A 488 -62.58 -30.54 15.24
CA THR A 488 -62.16 -29.63 14.14
C THR A 488 -61.68 -28.26 14.58
N THR A 489 -61.89 -27.86 15.84
CA THR A 489 -61.58 -26.50 16.32
C THR A 489 -60.33 -26.38 17.19
N CYS A 490 -59.72 -27.48 17.66
CA CYS A 490 -58.42 -27.42 18.34
C CYS A 490 -57.48 -28.48 17.76
N GLY A 491 -56.73 -28.11 16.74
CA GLY A 491 -55.60 -28.88 16.22
C GLY A 491 -54.34 -28.79 17.09
N LEU A 492 -54.49 -28.73 18.42
CA LEU A 492 -53.37 -28.80 19.36
C LEU A 492 -53.61 -30.00 20.30
N PRO A 493 -52.72 -31.00 20.32
CA PRO A 493 -52.70 -31.95 21.42
C PRO A 493 -52.33 -31.18 22.68
N LEU A 494 -53.23 -31.14 23.65
CA LEU A 494 -52.90 -30.79 25.02
C LEU A 494 -52.04 -31.93 25.58
N THR A 495 -50.74 -31.68 25.75
CA THR A 495 -49.84 -32.43 26.63
C THR A 495 -49.34 -31.51 27.73
#